data_AF-A0A9D5NKE8-F1
#
_entry.id   AF-A0A9D5NKE8-F1
#
_cell.length_a   1.000
_cell.length_b   1.000
_cell.length_c   1.000
_cell.angle_alpha   90.00
_cell.angle_beta   90.00
_cell.angle_gamma   90.00
#
_symmetry.space_group_name_H-M   'P 1'
#
loop_
_entity.id
_entity.type
_entity.pdbx_description
1 polymer ?
#
loop_
_entity_poly.entity_id
_entity_poly.type
_entity_poly.pdbx_seq_one_letter_code
_entity_poly.pdbx_strand_id
1 'polypeptide(L)'
;MKKNKRGFTLIELLAVIVILAIIALIAVPVIMNIISESRKSAFKDTAYGIISAGEMYYAESLLGDGMTEEATFTFTDGAVSPSGLNVKGSLPKSGSMKITTEGKIALAITNGELCITKDYDASEIETTEEFESCELPTGTSTTGLLASLARINDFATEVNACATSGTCALGTPFAIEVAPGNIQNFSVISDVNNKVTLIMDRNIGNLVAWGTSQSNGPITAIEYLENQTSGWTNILGFNYTYSDSLYSDIERKNIKARLLTGEEATNILGCVVSSMGKCVSWSYDNLFGPPYGYWVSSAYANDSESALGINDVGSLDVNSFNDNATFGVRPVIEISK
;
A
#
# COMPACT_ATOMS: atom_id res chain seq x y z
N MET A 1 41.81 37.42 49.43
CA MET A 1 41.77 36.61 48.20
C MET A 1 40.98 37.36 47.13
N LYS A 2 41.65 37.87 46.09
CA LYS A 2 41.01 38.66 45.01
C LYS A 2 40.43 37.68 43.99
N LYS A 3 39.10 37.57 43.91
CA LYS A 3 38.41 36.73 42.89
C LYS A 3 38.61 37.37 41.51
N ASN A 4 39.42 36.75 40.66
CA ASN A 4 39.51 37.10 39.25
C ASN A 4 38.15 36.81 38.58
N LYS A 5 37.38 37.86 38.29
CA LYS A 5 36.21 37.76 37.42
C LYS A 5 36.72 37.82 35.98
N ARG A 6 36.88 36.67 35.34
CA ARG A 6 37.04 36.58 33.87
C ARG A 6 35.66 36.85 33.27
N GLY A 7 35.48 38.00 32.63
CA GLY A 7 34.29 38.31 31.85
C GLY A 7 34.37 37.60 30.50
N PHE A 8 33.24 37.07 30.02
CA PHE A 8 33.13 36.53 28.67
C PHE A 8 33.44 37.61 27.64
N THR A 9 34.13 37.22 26.57
CA THR A 9 34.41 38.11 25.45
C THR A 9 33.19 38.19 24.53
N LEU A 10 32.98 39.32 23.87
CA LEU A 10 31.87 39.48 22.92
C LEU A 10 31.91 38.45 21.78
N ILE A 11 33.11 38.00 21.40
CA ILE A 11 33.28 37.01 20.33
C ILE A 11 32.83 35.61 20.75
N GLU A 12 33.03 35.22 22.00
CA GLU A 12 32.52 33.95 22.53
C GLU A 12 30.99 33.95 22.54
N LEU A 13 30.38 35.07 22.96
CA LEU A 13 28.92 35.21 22.95
C LEU A 13 28.36 35.18 21.52
N LEU A 14 29.06 35.80 20.57
CA LEU A 14 28.68 35.82 19.16
C LEU A 14 28.75 34.41 18.54
N ALA A 15 29.80 33.65 18.82
CA ALA A 15 29.95 32.29 18.28
C ALA A 15 28.81 31.37 18.75
N VAL A 16 28.38 31.50 20.01
CA VAL A 16 27.30 30.68 20.58
C VAL A 16 25.96 30.98 19.90
N ILE A 17 25.61 32.26 19.69
CA ILE A 17 24.33 32.60 19.05
C ILE A 17 24.26 32.15 17.59
N VAL A 18 25.40 32.15 16.87
CA VAL A 18 25.47 31.65 15.48
C VAL A 18 25.22 30.14 15.45
N ILE A 19 25.86 29.38 16.34
CA ILE A 19 25.65 27.93 16.42
C ILE A 19 24.20 27.61 16.79
N LEU A 20 23.62 28.31 17.77
CA LEU A 20 22.23 28.12 18.16
C LEU A 20 21.26 28.46 17.03
N ALA A 21 21.53 29.50 16.24
CA ALA A 21 20.72 29.87 15.08
C ALA A 21 20.72 28.77 14.00
N ILE A 22 21.88 28.18 13.70
CA ILE A 22 21.98 27.07 12.73
C ILE A 22 21.22 25.84 13.22
N ILE A 23 21.37 25.48 14.50
CA ILE A 23 20.64 24.35 15.09
C ILE A 23 19.12 24.60 15.04
N ALA A 24 18.68 25.80 15.41
CA ALA A 24 17.26 26.15 15.39
C ALA A 24 16.66 26.10 13.97
N LEU A 25 17.40 26.54 12.95
CA LEU A 25 16.96 26.51 11.55
C LEU A 25 16.61 25.08 11.08
N ILE A 26 17.42 24.09 11.45
CA ILE A 26 17.19 22.69 11.08
C ILE A 26 16.16 22.04 11.99
N ALA A 27 16.18 22.35 13.29
CA ALA A 27 15.32 21.69 14.28
C ALA A 27 13.84 22.05 14.14
N VAL A 28 13.51 23.30 13.81
CA VAL A 28 12.11 23.76 13.72
C VAL A 28 11.26 22.95 12.72
N PRO A 29 11.62 22.79 11.44
CA PRO A 29 10.80 22.01 10.51
C PRO A 29 10.67 20.53 10.92
N VAL A 30 11.73 19.94 11.48
CA VAL A 30 11.72 18.55 11.95
C VAL A 30 10.74 18.38 13.12
N ILE A 31 10.79 19.29 14.11
CA ILE A 31 9.88 19.27 15.26
C ILE A 31 8.44 19.47 14.80
N MET A 32 8.19 20.35 13.83
CA MET A 32 6.84 20.55 13.28
C MET A 32 6.29 19.28 12.60
N ASN A 33 7.11 18.57 11.83
CA ASN A 33 6.71 17.30 11.22
C ASN A 33 6.43 16.23 12.29
N ILE A 34 7.30 16.09 13.30
CA ILE A 34 7.09 15.13 14.40
C ILE A 34 5.78 15.43 15.14
N ILE A 35 5.48 16.70 15.41
CA ILE A 35 4.23 17.10 16.07
C ILE A 35 3.03 16.75 15.18
N SER A 36 3.11 17.02 13.88
CA SER A 36 2.04 16.68 12.93
C SER A 36 1.78 15.18 12.90
N GLU A 37 2.83 14.36 12.75
CA GLU A 37 2.71 12.89 12.75
C GLU A 37 2.23 12.34 14.10
N SER A 38 2.64 12.95 15.21
CA SER A 38 2.15 12.59 16.55
C SER A 38 0.65 12.88 16.70
N ARG A 39 0.17 14.01 16.16
CA ARG A 39 -1.25 14.37 16.15
C ARG A 39 -2.07 13.44 15.26
N LYS A 40 -1.56 13.11 14.07
CA LYS A 40 -2.18 12.13 13.16
C LYS A 40 -2.32 10.77 13.84
N SER A 41 -1.25 10.29 14.46
CA SER A 41 -1.24 9.01 15.17
C SER A 41 -2.23 9.00 16.35
N ALA A 42 -2.25 10.06 17.17
CA ALA A 42 -3.20 10.17 18.26
C ALA A 42 -4.67 10.19 17.79
N PHE A 43 -4.94 10.77 16.60
CA PHE A 43 -6.28 10.76 16.03
C PHE A 43 -6.66 9.39 15.44
N LYS A 44 -5.71 8.65 14.88
CA LYS A 44 -5.90 7.24 14.51
C LYS A 44 -6.23 6.37 15.73
N ASP A 45 -5.51 6.54 16.84
CA ASP A 45 -5.80 5.84 18.09
C ASP A 45 -7.22 6.15 18.61
N THR A 46 -7.67 7.40 18.43
CA THR A 46 -9.05 7.80 18.74
C THR A 46 -10.06 7.04 17.88
N ALA A 47 -9.79 6.89 16.58
CA ALA A 47 -10.65 6.13 15.67
C ALA A 47 -10.75 4.65 16.09
N TYR A 48 -9.62 4.01 16.41
CA TYR A 48 -9.61 2.63 16.93
C TYR A 48 -10.36 2.50 18.26
N GLY A 49 -10.22 3.48 19.15
CA GLY A 49 -10.98 3.53 20.41
C GLY A 49 -12.49 3.59 20.18
N ILE A 50 -12.95 4.32 19.16
CA ILE A 50 -14.35 4.41 18.77
C ILE A 50 -14.85 3.10 18.17
N ILE A 51 -14.07 2.47 17.28
CA ILE A 51 -14.39 1.16 16.71
C ILE A 51 -14.55 0.13 17.82
N SER A 52 -13.59 0.07 18.75
CA SER A 52 -13.64 -0.87 19.90
C SER A 52 -14.84 -0.61 20.81
N ALA A 53 -15.23 0.66 21.01
CA ALA A 53 -16.45 0.98 21.73
C ALA A 53 -17.70 0.48 20.99
N GLY A 54 -17.70 0.52 19.65
CA GLY A 54 -18.78 -0.02 18.82
C GLY A 54 -18.85 -1.55 18.89
N GLU A 55 -17.70 -2.23 18.87
CA GLU A 55 -17.62 -3.69 19.05
C GLU A 55 -18.17 -4.11 20.41
N MET A 56 -17.81 -3.36 21.48
CA MET A 56 -18.33 -3.60 22.81
C MET A 56 -19.85 -3.39 22.88
N TYR A 57 -20.35 -2.33 22.25
CA TYR A 57 -21.79 -2.06 22.16
C TYR A 57 -22.54 -3.21 21.47
N TYR A 58 -22.01 -3.72 20.36
CA TYR A 58 -22.57 -4.89 19.69
C TYR A 58 -22.53 -6.13 20.58
N ALA A 59 -21.39 -6.40 21.24
CA ALA A 59 -21.26 -7.53 22.15
C ALA A 59 -22.26 -7.47 23.32
N GLU A 60 -22.47 -6.28 23.92
CA GLU A 60 -23.48 -6.06 24.97
C GLU A 60 -24.90 -6.32 24.45
N SER A 61 -25.20 -5.93 23.22
CA SER A 61 -26.52 -6.18 22.60
C SER A 61 -26.82 -7.67 22.41
N LEU A 62 -25.80 -8.50 22.14
CA LEU A 62 -25.92 -9.95 22.00
C LEU A 62 -26.23 -10.66 23.32
N LEU A 63 -25.94 -10.03 24.47
CA LEU A 63 -26.29 -10.56 25.79
C LEU A 63 -27.77 -10.32 26.15
N GLY A 64 -28.46 -9.45 25.40
CA GLY A 64 -29.90 -9.21 25.49
C GLY A 64 -30.67 -9.94 24.39
N ASP A 65 -31.57 -9.23 23.73
CA ASP A 65 -32.39 -9.77 22.61
C ASP A 65 -31.63 -9.76 21.26
N GLY A 66 -30.36 -9.34 21.24
CA GLY A 66 -29.60 -9.10 20.01
C GLY A 66 -29.95 -7.76 19.34
N MET A 67 -29.16 -7.36 18.35
CA MET A 67 -29.47 -6.18 17.53
C MET A 67 -30.51 -6.54 16.46
N THR A 68 -31.73 -6.01 16.61
CA THR A 68 -32.80 -6.14 15.61
C THR A 68 -32.80 -5.00 14.58
N GLU A 69 -32.10 -3.91 14.86
CA GLU A 69 -31.96 -2.75 13.99
C GLU A 69 -30.50 -2.27 13.99
N GLU A 70 -30.08 -1.63 12.89
CA GLU A 70 -28.75 -1.02 12.80
C GLU A 70 -28.65 0.19 13.73
N ALA A 71 -27.51 0.33 14.40
CA ALA A 71 -27.24 1.47 15.27
C ALA A 71 -26.39 2.51 14.53
N THR A 72 -26.84 3.76 14.52
CA THR A 72 -26.06 4.89 13.99
C THR A 72 -25.72 5.85 15.12
N PHE A 73 -24.44 6.16 15.27
CA PHE A 73 -23.92 7.14 16.21
C PHE A 73 -23.35 8.33 15.43
N THR A 74 -23.73 9.53 15.82
CA THR A 74 -23.21 10.78 15.26
C THR A 74 -22.34 11.49 16.30
N PHE A 75 -21.19 11.96 15.87
CA PHE A 75 -20.28 12.77 16.67
C PHE A 75 -20.43 14.25 16.28
N THR A 76 -20.54 15.12 17.28
CA THR A 76 -20.63 16.57 17.06
C THR A 76 -19.98 17.30 18.22
N ASP A 77 -18.93 18.05 17.92
CA ASP A 77 -18.08 18.85 18.80
C ASP A 77 -17.76 18.14 20.14
N GLY A 78 -17.28 16.90 20.04
CA GLY A 78 -16.87 16.13 21.21
C GLY A 78 -18.02 15.50 22.01
N ALA A 79 -19.23 15.44 21.44
CA ALA A 79 -20.36 14.68 21.96
C ALA A 79 -20.77 13.54 21.01
N VAL A 80 -21.42 12.50 21.55
CA VAL A 80 -21.96 11.36 20.79
C VAL A 80 -23.47 11.24 21.00
N SER A 81 -24.21 10.96 19.93
CA SER A 81 -25.66 10.73 19.95
C SER A 81 -26.03 9.55 19.04
N PRO A 82 -26.93 8.64 19.44
CA PRO A 82 -27.57 8.55 20.75
C PRO A 82 -26.59 8.13 21.86
N SER A 83 -26.96 8.36 23.13
CA SER A 83 -26.15 7.92 24.27
C SER A 83 -26.13 6.39 24.37
N GLY A 84 -24.97 5.80 24.62
CA GLY A 84 -24.82 4.34 24.74
C GLY A 84 -23.44 3.84 24.32
N LEU A 85 -22.71 4.64 23.54
CA LEU A 85 -21.34 4.33 23.14
C LEU A 85 -20.34 4.83 24.19
N ASN A 86 -19.64 3.90 24.86
CA ASN A 86 -18.63 4.24 25.87
C ASN A 86 -17.23 4.37 25.23
N VAL A 87 -16.97 5.52 24.61
CA VAL A 87 -15.66 5.81 24.03
C VAL A 87 -14.71 6.34 25.11
N LYS A 88 -13.54 5.71 25.25
CA LYS A 88 -12.47 6.23 26.10
C LYS A 88 -11.62 7.23 25.32
N GLY A 89 -11.45 8.44 25.86
CA GLY A 89 -10.58 9.47 25.28
C GLY A 89 -11.34 10.70 24.76
N SER A 90 -10.66 11.52 23.97
CA SER A 90 -11.25 12.71 23.35
C SER A 90 -12.12 12.31 22.18
N LEU A 91 -13.38 12.77 22.16
CA LEU A 91 -14.28 12.55 21.06
C LEU A 91 -13.92 13.44 19.85
N PRO A 92 -14.19 12.98 18.61
CA PRO A 92 -13.88 13.73 17.40
C PRO A 92 -14.78 14.97 17.30
N LYS A 93 -14.35 15.91 16.46
CA LYS A 93 -15.08 17.15 16.22
C LYS A 93 -16.38 16.89 15.47
N SER A 94 -16.35 16.03 14.46
CA SER A 94 -17.58 15.57 13.81
C SER A 94 -17.40 14.21 13.18
N GLY A 95 -18.51 13.58 12.79
CA GLY A 95 -18.51 12.31 12.07
C GLY A 95 -19.68 11.43 12.43
N SER A 96 -19.64 10.19 11.95
CA SER A 96 -20.61 9.17 12.29
C SER A 96 -19.99 7.78 12.25
N MET A 97 -20.57 6.89 13.04
CA MET A 97 -20.28 5.46 13.04
C MET A 97 -21.59 4.71 12.86
N LYS A 98 -21.57 3.62 12.12
CA LYS A 98 -22.74 2.76 11.94
C LYS A 98 -22.37 1.30 12.17
N ILE A 99 -23.23 0.61 12.90
CA ILE A 99 -23.08 -0.79 13.28
C ILE A 99 -24.25 -1.57 12.70
N THR A 100 -23.97 -2.59 11.89
CA THR A 100 -25.01 -3.45 11.31
C THR A 100 -25.52 -4.48 12.32
N THR A 101 -26.64 -5.13 12.04
CA THR A 101 -27.17 -6.23 12.86
C THR A 101 -26.26 -7.46 12.91
N GLU A 102 -25.28 -7.54 12.00
CA GLU A 102 -24.24 -8.59 11.96
C GLU A 102 -22.97 -8.20 12.74
N GLY A 103 -22.93 -6.99 13.30
CA GLY A 103 -21.77 -6.48 14.04
C GLY A 103 -20.68 -5.86 13.19
N LYS A 104 -20.93 -5.61 11.89
CA LYS A 104 -19.98 -4.88 11.03
C LYS A 104 -20.04 -3.40 11.35
N ILE A 105 -18.87 -2.74 11.37
CA ILE A 105 -18.74 -1.34 11.77
C ILE A 105 -18.12 -0.52 10.64
N ALA A 106 -18.87 0.49 10.19
CA ALA A 106 -18.36 1.57 9.35
C ALA A 106 -18.18 2.85 10.17
N LEU A 107 -17.16 3.63 9.87
CA LEU A 107 -16.79 4.85 10.59
C LEU A 107 -16.39 5.94 9.60
N ALA A 108 -16.74 7.19 9.92
CA ALA A 108 -16.18 8.38 9.29
C ALA A 108 -16.10 9.48 10.34
N ILE A 109 -14.90 9.90 10.74
CA ILE A 109 -14.69 10.90 11.79
C ILE A 109 -13.63 11.93 11.41
N THR A 110 -13.79 13.15 11.91
CA THR A 110 -12.84 14.23 11.66
C THR A 110 -12.59 15.09 12.89
N ASN A 111 -11.37 15.63 12.96
CA ASN A 111 -10.99 16.69 13.90
C ASN A 111 -10.95 18.09 13.23
N GLY A 112 -11.31 18.18 11.94
CA GLY A 112 -11.22 19.39 11.11
C GLY A 112 -9.92 19.53 10.32
N GLU A 113 -8.88 18.76 10.64
CA GLU A 113 -7.60 18.70 9.90
C GLU A 113 -7.45 17.37 9.14
N LEU A 114 -8.04 16.29 9.66
CA LEU A 114 -7.97 14.93 9.13
C LEU A 114 -9.36 14.32 9.09
N CYS A 115 -9.64 13.53 8.05
CA CYS A 115 -10.78 12.64 7.98
C CYS A 115 -10.29 11.20 8.04
N ILE A 116 -10.89 10.39 8.90
CA ILE A 116 -10.62 8.96 9.03
C ILE A 116 -11.88 8.20 8.67
N THR A 117 -11.80 7.30 7.70
CA THR A 117 -12.92 6.48 7.23
C THR A 117 -12.62 4.99 7.39
N LYS A 118 -13.66 4.18 7.55
CA LYS A 118 -13.61 2.72 7.56
C LYS A 118 -14.92 2.19 6.98
N ASP A 119 -14.84 1.36 5.96
CA ASP A 119 -16.01 0.66 5.42
C ASP A 119 -16.36 -0.58 6.27
N TYR A 120 -17.56 -1.11 6.15
CA TYR A 120 -18.06 -2.27 6.88
C TYR A 120 -17.18 -3.50 6.71
N ASP A 121 -16.65 -3.70 5.49
CA ASP A 121 -15.84 -4.87 5.12
C ASP A 121 -14.33 -4.57 5.12
N ALA A 122 -13.93 -3.33 5.43
CA ALA A 122 -12.53 -2.95 5.53
C ALA A 122 -11.91 -3.41 6.86
N SER A 123 -10.71 -4.01 6.81
CA SER A 123 -9.95 -4.39 8.01
C SER A 123 -9.20 -3.22 8.64
N GLU A 124 -8.95 -2.16 7.88
CA GLU A 124 -8.17 -1.00 8.32
C GLU A 124 -8.92 0.31 8.13
N ILE A 125 -8.46 1.35 8.83
CA ILE A 125 -8.94 2.73 8.68
C ILE A 125 -8.14 3.45 7.59
N GLU A 126 -8.83 4.21 6.75
CA GLU A 126 -8.25 5.12 5.77
C GLU A 126 -8.11 6.52 6.40
N THR A 127 -7.08 7.28 6.01
CA THR A 127 -6.85 8.64 6.51
C THR A 127 -6.66 9.61 5.34
N THR A 128 -7.33 10.76 5.40
CA THR A 128 -7.28 11.79 4.35
C THR A 128 -7.10 13.18 4.98
N GLU A 129 -6.16 13.96 4.45
CA GLU A 129 -5.80 15.30 4.98
C GLU A 129 -6.48 16.45 4.22
N GLU A 130 -7.01 16.16 3.03
CA GLU A 130 -7.75 17.11 2.19
C GLU A 130 -9.11 16.51 1.79
N PHE A 131 -10.17 16.99 2.43
CA PHE A 131 -11.53 16.49 2.24
C PHE A 131 -12.53 17.65 2.31
N GLU A 132 -13.54 17.62 1.43
CA GLU A 132 -14.63 18.60 1.44
C GLU A 132 -15.70 18.23 2.48
N SER A 133 -15.92 16.93 2.67
CA SER A 133 -16.79 16.36 3.71
C SER A 133 -16.23 15.02 4.19
N CYS A 134 -16.50 14.66 5.44
CA CYS A 134 -16.07 13.41 6.07
C CYS A 134 -17.31 12.58 6.41
N GLU A 135 -17.75 11.75 5.47
CA GLU A 135 -19.01 10.99 5.56
C GLU A 135 -18.75 9.49 5.49
N LEU A 136 -19.69 8.69 6.02
CA LEU A 136 -19.60 7.23 5.95
C LEU A 136 -19.48 6.78 4.49
N PRO A 137 -18.66 5.75 4.20
CA PRO A 137 -18.66 5.11 2.89
C PRO A 137 -20.07 4.55 2.62
N THR A 138 -20.87 5.30 1.85
CA THR A 138 -22.11 4.74 1.31
C THR A 138 -21.68 3.85 0.16
N GLY A 139 -21.97 2.55 0.23
CA GLY A 139 -21.58 1.51 -0.73
C GLY A 139 -21.97 1.72 -2.21
N THR A 140 -22.37 2.93 -2.59
CA THR A 140 -22.39 3.48 -3.95
C THR A 140 -22.29 5.00 -3.85
N SER A 141 -21.08 5.59 -3.91
CA SER A 141 -20.91 7.04 -4.06
C SER A 141 -20.27 7.37 -5.40
N THR A 142 -21.10 7.75 -6.36
CA THR A 142 -20.66 8.31 -7.66
C THR A 142 -20.04 9.70 -7.52
N THR A 143 -20.09 10.31 -6.33
CA THR A 143 -19.38 11.56 -6.00
C THR A 143 -17.91 11.28 -5.66
N GLY A 144 -17.64 10.12 -5.05
CA GLY A 144 -16.29 9.56 -4.93
C GLY A 144 -15.69 9.25 -6.30
N LEU A 145 -16.50 8.89 -7.31
CA LEU A 145 -16.01 8.72 -8.69
C LEU A 145 -15.58 10.03 -9.34
N LEU A 146 -16.23 11.17 -9.07
CA LEU A 146 -15.84 12.44 -9.68
C LEU A 146 -14.64 13.08 -8.98
N ALA A 147 -14.53 12.96 -7.65
CA ALA A 147 -13.32 13.36 -6.92
C ALA A 147 -12.15 12.38 -7.16
N SER A 148 -12.43 11.09 -7.32
CA SER A 148 -11.47 10.08 -7.79
C SER A 148 -11.11 10.31 -9.25
N LEU A 149 -12.01 10.71 -10.14
CA LEU A 149 -11.69 11.05 -11.54
C LEU A 149 -10.93 12.38 -11.65
N ALA A 150 -11.19 13.35 -10.77
CA ALA A 150 -10.40 14.58 -10.68
C ALA A 150 -9.01 14.31 -10.10
N ARG A 151 -8.90 13.50 -9.05
CA ARG A 151 -7.61 13.01 -8.54
C ARG A 151 -6.93 12.07 -9.53
N ILE A 152 -7.63 11.21 -10.27
CA ILE A 152 -7.08 10.38 -11.35
C ILE A 152 -6.63 11.28 -12.48
N ASN A 153 -7.29 12.40 -12.78
CA ASN A 153 -6.83 13.32 -13.81
C ASN A 153 -5.61 14.14 -13.35
N ASP A 154 -5.58 14.66 -12.13
CA ASP A 154 -4.41 15.38 -11.56
C ASP A 154 -3.23 14.44 -11.28
N PHE A 155 -3.52 13.24 -10.80
CA PHE A 155 -2.53 12.21 -10.55
C PHE A 155 -2.09 11.54 -11.84
N ALA A 156 -2.97 11.22 -12.79
CA ALA A 156 -2.56 10.77 -14.13
C ALA A 156 -1.82 11.87 -14.91
N THR A 157 -2.04 13.16 -14.62
CA THR A 157 -1.20 14.21 -15.22
C THR A 157 0.18 14.29 -14.60
N GLU A 158 0.36 14.14 -13.28
CA GLU A 158 1.69 14.02 -12.65
C GLU A 158 2.41 12.68 -12.98
N VAL A 159 1.66 11.57 -13.00
CA VAL A 159 2.12 10.20 -13.31
C VAL A 159 2.50 10.07 -14.78
N ASN A 160 1.77 10.70 -15.71
CA ASN A 160 2.20 10.81 -17.10
C ASN A 160 3.39 11.78 -17.26
N ALA A 161 3.50 12.83 -16.45
CA ALA A 161 4.62 13.78 -16.57
C ALA A 161 5.99 13.14 -16.29
N CYS A 162 6.08 12.20 -15.33
CA CYS A 162 7.32 11.46 -15.08
C CYS A 162 7.67 10.51 -16.25
N ALA A 163 6.66 9.93 -16.90
CA ALA A 163 6.83 9.10 -18.10
C ALA A 163 7.17 9.92 -19.36
N THR A 164 6.79 11.20 -19.47
CA THR A 164 7.05 12.00 -20.68
C THR A 164 8.30 12.88 -20.60
N SER A 165 8.76 13.27 -19.41
CA SER A 165 9.88 14.23 -19.29
C SER A 165 10.67 14.20 -17.96
N GLY A 166 10.32 13.32 -17.03
CA GLY A 166 10.91 13.28 -15.68
C GLY A 166 11.59 11.96 -15.32
N THR A 167 11.97 11.81 -14.05
CA THR A 167 12.34 10.53 -13.45
C THR A 167 11.21 10.07 -12.53
N CYS A 168 10.73 8.85 -12.72
CA CYS A 168 9.66 8.27 -11.89
C CYS A 168 10.28 7.65 -10.63
N ALA A 169 9.79 8.05 -9.45
CA ALA A 169 10.23 7.47 -8.18
C ALA A 169 9.70 6.03 -8.01
N LEU A 170 10.42 5.19 -7.28
CA LEU A 170 9.95 3.84 -6.93
C LEU A 170 8.63 3.91 -6.15
N GLY A 171 7.71 3.00 -6.45
CA GLY A 171 6.37 2.95 -5.87
C GLY A 171 5.40 3.99 -6.43
N THR A 172 5.84 4.88 -7.34
CA THR A 172 4.92 5.82 -8.00
C THR A 172 3.85 5.02 -8.73
N PRO A 173 2.57 5.20 -8.41
CA PRO A 173 1.51 4.42 -9.04
C PRO A 173 1.20 4.90 -10.46
N PHE A 174 0.74 3.98 -11.30
CA PHE A 174 0.41 4.16 -12.71
C PHE A 174 -0.96 3.53 -13.01
N ALA A 175 -1.88 4.31 -13.57
CA ALA A 175 -3.12 3.78 -14.12
C ALA A 175 -2.96 3.62 -15.64
N ILE A 176 -3.01 2.37 -16.13
CA ILE A 176 -2.79 2.06 -17.54
C ILE A 176 -4.03 1.40 -18.12
N GLU A 177 -4.55 1.99 -19.20
CA GLU A 177 -5.58 1.36 -20.02
C GLU A 177 -4.95 0.25 -20.85
N VAL A 178 -4.97 -0.98 -20.33
CA VAL A 178 -4.35 -2.16 -20.98
C VAL A 178 -5.14 -2.65 -22.20
N ALA A 179 -6.43 -2.35 -22.24
CA ALA A 179 -7.35 -2.58 -23.36
C ALA A 179 -8.51 -1.56 -23.29
N PRO A 180 -9.27 -1.32 -24.37
CA PRO A 180 -10.36 -0.33 -24.36
C PRO A 180 -11.33 -0.49 -23.18
N GLY A 181 -11.41 0.52 -22.32
CA GLY A 181 -12.24 0.54 -21.11
C GLY A 181 -11.75 -0.34 -19.96
N ASN A 182 -10.55 -0.93 -20.09
CA ASN A 182 -9.92 -1.77 -19.07
C ASN A 182 -8.68 -1.08 -18.50
N ILE A 183 -8.86 -0.39 -17.39
CA ILE A 183 -7.79 0.30 -16.67
C ILE A 183 -7.27 -0.61 -15.55
N GLN A 184 -5.95 -0.76 -15.49
CA GLN A 184 -5.25 -1.52 -14.47
C GLN A 184 -4.23 -0.64 -13.76
N ASN A 185 -4.04 -0.90 -12.48
CA ASN A 185 -3.13 -0.12 -11.64
C ASN A 185 -1.80 -0.84 -11.47
N PHE A 186 -0.72 -0.06 -11.48
CA PHE A 186 0.64 -0.52 -11.35
C PHE A 186 1.43 0.42 -10.44
N SER A 187 2.64 0.01 -10.05
CA SER A 187 3.61 0.81 -9.31
C SER A 187 4.98 0.72 -9.98
N VAL A 188 5.72 1.83 -9.99
CA VAL A 188 7.06 1.88 -10.58
C VAL A 188 8.04 1.04 -9.79
N ILE A 189 8.73 0.13 -10.47
CA ILE A 189 9.85 -0.64 -9.89
C ILE A 189 11.20 -0.26 -10.52
N SER A 190 11.21 0.37 -11.70
CA SER A 190 12.45 0.84 -12.32
C SER A 190 12.18 1.93 -13.34
N ASP A 191 13.09 2.87 -13.46
CA ASP A 191 13.10 3.90 -14.49
C ASP A 191 14.53 4.07 -15.01
N VAL A 192 14.83 3.36 -16.09
CA VAL A 192 16.18 3.27 -16.67
C VAL A 192 16.10 3.27 -18.19
N ASN A 193 17.07 3.90 -18.86
CA ASN A 193 17.22 3.83 -20.32
C ASN A 193 15.95 4.15 -21.13
N ASN A 194 15.21 5.19 -20.73
CA ASN A 194 13.95 5.60 -21.39
C ASN A 194 12.84 4.54 -21.33
N LYS A 195 12.93 3.62 -20.37
CA LYS A 195 11.93 2.60 -20.06
C LYS A 195 11.52 2.70 -18.60
N VAL A 196 10.23 2.62 -18.36
CA VAL A 196 9.67 2.49 -17.01
C VAL A 196 9.15 1.07 -16.86
N THR A 197 9.63 0.38 -15.83
CA THR A 197 9.16 -0.96 -15.45
C THR A 197 8.16 -0.82 -14.32
N LEU A 198 7.03 -1.48 -14.47
CA LEU A 198 5.87 -1.33 -13.60
C LEU A 198 5.40 -2.70 -13.13
N ILE A 199 5.07 -2.84 -11.85
CA ILE A 199 4.45 -4.04 -11.29
C ILE A 199 2.98 -3.76 -10.99
N MET A 200 2.09 -4.69 -11.34
CA MET A 200 0.66 -4.54 -11.09
C MET A 200 0.37 -4.53 -9.59
N ASP A 201 -0.63 -3.76 -9.16
CA ASP A 201 -1.02 -3.63 -7.75
C ASP A 201 -1.63 -4.92 -7.16
N ARG A 202 -2.01 -5.88 -8.02
CA ARG A 202 -2.71 -7.12 -7.66
C ARG A 202 -2.25 -8.31 -8.50
N ASN A 203 -2.60 -9.51 -8.04
CA ASN A 203 -2.47 -10.72 -8.84
C ASN A 203 -3.56 -10.77 -9.93
N ILE A 204 -3.24 -11.39 -11.06
CA ILE A 204 -4.21 -11.68 -12.11
C ILE A 204 -4.59 -13.16 -12.09
N GLY A 205 -5.88 -13.43 -12.19
CA GLY A 205 -6.42 -14.78 -12.15
C GLY A 205 -6.34 -15.42 -10.77
N ASN A 206 -6.11 -16.74 -10.76
CA ASN A 206 -6.16 -17.61 -9.58
C ASN A 206 -4.77 -18.14 -9.24
N LEU A 207 -4.73 -19.03 -8.24
CA LEU A 207 -3.57 -19.85 -7.87
C LEU A 207 -3.03 -20.63 -9.08
N VAL A 208 -1.70 -20.70 -9.19
CA VAL A 208 -1.02 -21.40 -10.30
C VAL A 208 0.32 -21.95 -9.84
N ALA A 209 0.74 -23.08 -10.41
CA ALA A 209 2.08 -23.61 -10.19
C ALA A 209 3.14 -22.80 -10.94
N TRP A 210 4.33 -22.71 -10.36
CA TRP A 210 5.50 -22.12 -11.02
C TRP A 210 5.89 -22.91 -12.26
N GLY A 211 5.98 -24.24 -12.12
CA GLY A 211 6.27 -25.19 -13.19
C GLY A 211 5.66 -26.57 -12.93
N THR A 212 5.89 -27.51 -13.85
CA THR A 212 5.41 -28.90 -13.73
C THR A 212 6.53 -29.94 -13.85
N SER A 213 7.76 -29.52 -14.14
CA SER A 213 8.94 -30.39 -14.17
C SER A 213 10.15 -29.71 -13.52
N GLN A 214 11.07 -30.53 -13.00
CA GLN A 214 12.27 -30.11 -12.25
C GLN A 214 13.29 -29.30 -13.07
N SER A 215 13.08 -29.04 -14.37
CA SER A 215 14.14 -28.56 -15.28
C SER A 215 13.79 -27.37 -16.14
N ASN A 216 12.58 -26.81 -16.07
CA ASN A 216 12.13 -25.88 -17.10
C ASN A 216 11.46 -24.63 -16.52
N GLY A 217 12.17 -23.82 -15.73
CA GLY A 217 11.78 -22.45 -15.35
C GLY A 217 10.31 -22.22 -14.92
N PRO A 218 9.85 -20.95 -14.85
CA PRO A 218 8.47 -20.63 -14.51
C PRO A 218 7.49 -20.83 -15.69
N ILE A 219 7.62 -21.90 -16.49
CA ILE A 219 6.83 -22.06 -17.73
C ILE A 219 5.33 -22.02 -17.46
N THR A 220 4.87 -22.73 -16.44
CA THR A 220 3.44 -22.83 -16.13
C THR A 220 2.88 -21.48 -15.68
N ALA A 221 3.60 -20.76 -14.82
CA ALA A 221 3.21 -19.42 -14.40
C ALA A 221 3.25 -18.41 -15.56
N ILE A 222 4.26 -18.48 -16.44
CA ILE A 222 4.36 -17.61 -17.63
C ILE A 222 3.21 -17.86 -18.60
N GLU A 223 2.91 -19.12 -18.95
CA GLU A 223 1.81 -19.45 -19.86
C GLU A 223 0.45 -19.01 -19.30
N TYR A 224 0.27 -19.16 -17.99
CA TYR A 224 -0.92 -18.66 -17.32
C TYR A 224 -1.01 -17.13 -17.44
N LEU A 225 0.07 -16.41 -17.15
CA LEU A 225 0.14 -14.96 -17.28
C LEU A 225 -0.11 -14.49 -18.72
N GLU A 226 0.48 -15.14 -19.71
CA GLU A 226 0.26 -14.85 -21.13
C GLU A 226 -1.21 -15.02 -21.50
N ASN A 227 -1.87 -16.08 -21.03
CA ASN A 227 -3.29 -16.29 -21.28
C ASN A 227 -4.15 -15.20 -20.61
N GLN A 228 -3.87 -14.86 -19.35
CA GLN A 228 -4.58 -13.80 -18.62
C GLN A 228 -4.41 -12.40 -19.24
N THR A 229 -3.27 -12.15 -19.89
CA THR A 229 -2.93 -10.85 -20.50
C THR A 229 -3.12 -10.82 -22.02
N SER A 230 -3.65 -11.90 -22.61
CA SER A 230 -3.84 -12.03 -24.05
C SER A 230 -4.79 -10.98 -24.65
N GLY A 231 -5.74 -10.48 -23.85
CA GLY A 231 -6.65 -9.40 -24.23
C GLY A 231 -6.05 -7.99 -24.12
N TRP A 232 -4.80 -7.83 -23.67
CA TRP A 232 -4.19 -6.51 -23.53
C TRP A 232 -3.70 -6.00 -24.89
N THR A 233 -4.47 -5.09 -25.49
CA THR A 233 -4.23 -4.57 -26.85
C THR A 233 -3.41 -3.29 -26.85
N ASN A 234 -3.46 -2.49 -25.79
CA ASN A 234 -2.83 -1.17 -25.70
C ASN A 234 -1.43 -1.22 -25.06
N ILE A 235 -0.96 -2.41 -24.70
CA ILE A 235 0.40 -2.65 -24.21
C ILE A 235 1.28 -3.09 -25.39
N LEU A 236 2.38 -2.38 -25.60
CA LEU A 236 3.41 -2.80 -26.57
C LEU A 236 4.02 -4.12 -26.09
N GLY A 237 4.02 -5.13 -26.96
CA GLY A 237 4.63 -6.42 -26.63
C GLY A 237 6.15 -6.31 -26.62
N PHE A 238 6.80 -7.02 -25.72
CA PHE A 238 8.27 -7.11 -25.67
C PHE A 238 8.72 -8.57 -25.73
N ASN A 239 9.99 -8.76 -26.09
CA ASN A 239 10.62 -10.08 -26.04
C ASN A 239 11.12 -10.28 -24.62
N TYR A 240 10.75 -11.41 -24.04
CA TYR A 240 11.19 -11.81 -22.72
C TYR A 240 12.10 -13.00 -22.84
N THR A 241 13.29 -12.84 -22.27
CA THR A 241 14.26 -13.91 -22.13
C THR A 241 14.44 -14.15 -20.64
N TYR A 242 14.03 -15.32 -20.16
CA TYR A 242 14.44 -15.80 -18.86
C TYR A 242 15.75 -16.55 -19.03
N SER A 243 16.83 -16.03 -18.44
CA SER A 243 18.12 -16.72 -18.36
C SER A 243 18.46 -16.96 -16.90
N ASP A 244 18.64 -18.21 -16.53
CA ASP A 244 19.11 -18.62 -15.22
C ASP A 244 20.30 -19.56 -15.44
N SER A 245 21.39 -19.31 -14.70
CA SER A 245 22.61 -20.13 -14.75
C SER A 245 22.38 -21.63 -14.52
N LEU A 246 21.24 -22.01 -13.94
CA LEU A 246 20.87 -23.38 -13.60
C LEU A 246 19.91 -24.05 -14.59
N TYR A 247 19.34 -23.33 -15.57
CA TYR A 247 18.24 -23.83 -16.42
C TYR A 247 18.38 -23.41 -17.89
N SER A 248 17.64 -24.09 -18.79
CA SER A 248 17.59 -23.70 -20.21
C SER A 248 16.89 -22.36 -20.39
N ASP A 249 17.47 -21.47 -21.20
CA ASP A 249 16.85 -20.18 -21.54
C ASP A 249 15.44 -20.38 -22.13
N ILE A 250 14.48 -19.65 -21.58
CA ILE A 250 13.12 -19.57 -22.14
C ILE A 250 13.04 -18.27 -22.93
N GLU A 251 12.90 -18.38 -24.24
CA GLU A 251 12.65 -17.23 -25.13
C GLU A 251 11.16 -17.17 -25.48
N ARG A 252 10.48 -16.11 -25.05
CA ARG A 252 9.09 -15.82 -25.41
C ARG A 252 9.05 -14.48 -26.15
N LYS A 253 8.34 -14.44 -27.28
CA LYS A 253 8.24 -13.24 -28.13
C LYS A 253 6.86 -12.63 -28.02
N ASN A 254 6.82 -11.29 -28.07
CA ASN A 254 5.58 -10.50 -28.04
C ASN A 254 4.71 -10.72 -26.80
N ILE A 255 5.32 -11.01 -25.65
CA ILE A 255 4.54 -11.12 -24.40
C ILE A 255 4.13 -9.72 -23.92
N LYS A 256 3.01 -9.66 -23.20
CA LYS A 256 2.44 -8.41 -22.67
C LYS A 256 2.92 -8.10 -21.26
N ALA A 257 3.21 -9.13 -20.49
CA ALA A 257 3.70 -9.02 -19.13
C ALA A 257 4.60 -10.20 -18.80
N ARG A 258 5.53 -9.99 -17.86
CA ARG A 258 6.41 -11.03 -17.29
C ARG A 258 6.22 -11.14 -15.79
N LEU A 259 6.85 -12.14 -15.19
CA LEU A 259 7.02 -12.19 -13.74
C LEU A 259 8.15 -11.26 -13.31
N LEU A 260 8.06 -10.78 -12.06
CA LEU A 260 9.15 -10.09 -11.37
C LEU A 260 10.35 -11.04 -11.25
N THR A 261 11.58 -10.56 -11.45
CA THR A 261 12.75 -11.42 -11.24
C THR A 261 13.13 -11.51 -9.76
N GLY A 262 13.86 -12.56 -9.38
CA GLY A 262 14.42 -12.66 -8.03
C GLY A 262 15.40 -11.53 -7.71
N GLU A 263 16.16 -11.06 -8.71
CA GLU A 263 17.07 -9.92 -8.54
C GLU A 263 16.31 -8.61 -8.31
N GLU A 264 15.20 -8.39 -9.02
CA GLU A 264 14.34 -7.22 -8.79
C GLU A 264 13.68 -7.31 -7.41
N ALA A 265 13.21 -8.49 -7.01
CA ALA A 265 12.64 -8.71 -5.69
C ALA A 265 13.64 -8.37 -4.57
N THR A 266 14.89 -8.80 -4.68
CA THR A 266 15.91 -8.55 -3.64
C THR A 266 16.49 -7.14 -3.70
N ASN A 267 16.93 -6.69 -4.87
CA ASN A 267 17.70 -5.45 -5.03
C ASN A 267 16.83 -4.20 -5.12
N ILE A 268 15.62 -4.31 -5.65
CA ILE A 268 14.70 -3.18 -5.83
C ILE A 268 13.67 -3.14 -4.70
N LEU A 269 12.99 -4.26 -4.48
CA LEU A 269 11.92 -4.32 -3.49
C LEU A 269 12.43 -4.57 -2.07
N GLY A 270 13.70 -4.93 -1.89
CA GLY A 270 14.28 -5.19 -0.56
C GLY A 270 13.84 -6.50 0.08
N CYS A 271 13.21 -7.39 -0.69
CA CYS A 271 12.73 -8.68 -0.20
C CYS A 271 13.89 -9.57 0.24
N VAL A 272 13.72 -10.29 1.34
CA VAL A 272 14.71 -11.25 1.84
C VAL A 272 14.04 -12.56 2.18
N VAL A 273 14.80 -13.66 2.08
CA VAL A 273 14.38 -14.97 2.57
C VAL A 273 14.43 -14.95 4.10
N SER A 274 13.31 -14.66 4.75
CA SER A 274 13.21 -14.61 6.21
C SER A 274 11.77 -14.67 6.72
N SER A 275 11.60 -14.87 8.03
CA SER A 275 10.29 -14.89 8.70
C SER A 275 9.70 -13.52 9.03
N MET A 276 10.34 -12.40 8.63
CA MET A 276 9.81 -11.04 8.83
C MET A 276 9.96 -10.21 7.57
N GLY A 277 8.82 -9.74 7.04
CA GLY A 277 8.71 -9.06 5.75
C GLY A 277 9.59 -7.83 5.64
N LYS A 278 10.49 -7.83 4.65
CA LYS A 278 11.36 -6.69 4.31
C LYS A 278 11.09 -6.11 2.93
N CYS A 279 10.19 -6.72 2.16
CA CYS A 279 9.74 -6.10 0.93
C CYS A 279 9.16 -4.71 1.24
N VAL A 280 9.28 -3.78 0.30
CA VAL A 280 8.52 -2.53 0.32
C VAL A 280 7.02 -2.83 0.35
N SER A 281 6.29 -2.18 1.25
CA SER A 281 4.90 -2.56 1.59
C SER A 281 3.99 -2.64 0.36
N TRP A 282 4.03 -1.61 -0.50
CA TRP A 282 3.20 -1.54 -1.71
C TRP A 282 3.42 -2.68 -2.70
N SER A 283 4.49 -3.47 -2.57
CA SER A 283 4.68 -4.66 -3.41
C SER A 283 3.92 -5.89 -2.93
N TYR A 284 3.34 -5.89 -1.72
CA TYR A 284 2.57 -7.01 -1.17
C TYR A 284 1.28 -6.62 -0.43
N ASP A 285 1.05 -5.34 -0.12
CA ASP A 285 -0.10 -4.82 0.65
C ASP A 285 -1.50 -5.16 0.07
N ASN A 286 -1.59 -5.75 -1.13
CA ASN A 286 -2.85 -6.12 -1.79
C ASN A 286 -2.94 -7.63 -2.09
N LEU A 287 -2.35 -8.48 -1.23
CA LEU A 287 -2.29 -9.94 -1.39
C LEU A 287 -3.13 -10.69 -0.34
N PHE A 288 -4.20 -10.07 0.15
CA PHE A 288 -5.04 -10.66 1.19
C PHE A 288 -5.97 -11.75 0.64
N GLY A 289 -5.74 -12.99 1.06
CA GLY A 289 -6.49 -14.18 0.63
C GLY A 289 -5.82 -14.93 -0.52
N PRO A 290 -6.30 -16.12 -0.92
CA PRO A 290 -5.68 -16.88 -1.99
C PRO A 290 -5.81 -16.11 -3.33
N PRO A 291 -4.70 -15.88 -4.08
CA PRO A 291 -3.34 -16.33 -3.79
C PRO A 291 -2.63 -15.51 -2.68
N TYR A 292 -2.04 -16.22 -1.69
CA TYR A 292 -1.32 -15.66 -0.53
C TYR A 292 0.08 -15.11 -0.89
N GLY A 293 0.21 -14.58 -2.10
CA GLY A 293 1.47 -14.16 -2.68
C GLY A 293 1.52 -14.33 -4.19
N TYR A 294 2.69 -14.10 -4.77
CA TYR A 294 2.93 -14.33 -6.19
C TYR A 294 4.34 -14.85 -6.47
N TRP A 295 4.44 -15.64 -7.54
CA TRP A 295 5.71 -16.17 -8.00
C TRP A 295 6.63 -15.08 -8.55
N VAL A 296 7.93 -15.19 -8.24
CA VAL A 296 8.98 -14.52 -9.01
C VAL A 296 9.53 -15.49 -10.07
N SER A 297 10.19 -14.97 -11.10
CA SER A 297 10.68 -15.80 -12.20
C SER A 297 11.84 -16.71 -11.79
N SER A 298 12.53 -16.44 -10.69
CA SER A 298 13.75 -17.13 -10.28
C SER A 298 13.49 -18.42 -9.49
N ALA A 299 14.24 -19.47 -9.83
CA ALA A 299 14.32 -20.68 -9.03
C ALA A 299 15.11 -20.44 -7.74
N TYR A 300 15.01 -21.35 -6.77
CA TYR A 300 15.89 -21.32 -5.61
C TYR A 300 17.26 -21.91 -5.98
N ALA A 301 18.32 -21.10 -5.87
CA ALA A 301 19.64 -21.44 -6.40
C ALA A 301 20.26 -22.76 -5.89
N ASN A 302 19.80 -23.26 -4.74
CA ASN A 302 20.34 -24.48 -4.11
C ASN A 302 19.40 -25.69 -4.20
N ASP A 303 18.22 -25.55 -4.82
CA ASP A 303 17.22 -26.61 -4.91
C ASP A 303 16.49 -26.55 -6.24
N SER A 304 16.70 -27.58 -7.08
CA SER A 304 16.06 -27.67 -8.37
C SER A 304 14.55 -27.96 -8.31
N GLU A 305 14.04 -28.33 -7.13
CA GLU A 305 12.63 -28.61 -6.88
C GLU A 305 11.86 -27.42 -6.29
N SER A 306 12.54 -26.29 -6.06
CA SER A 306 11.95 -25.14 -5.40
C SER A 306 12.06 -23.85 -6.21
N ALA A 307 11.04 -23.02 -6.09
CA ALA A 307 10.93 -21.71 -6.70
C ALA A 307 10.73 -20.64 -5.63
N LEU A 308 11.00 -19.39 -6.01
CA LEU A 308 10.85 -18.24 -5.12
C LEU A 308 9.51 -17.55 -5.36
N GLY A 309 8.83 -17.18 -4.29
CA GLY A 309 7.61 -16.36 -4.32
C GLY A 309 7.67 -15.26 -3.28
N ILE A 310 6.96 -14.16 -3.50
CA ILE A 310 6.73 -13.13 -2.48
C ILE A 310 5.38 -13.42 -1.83
N ASN A 311 5.36 -13.59 -0.51
CA ASN A 311 4.15 -13.86 0.24
C ASN A 311 3.39 -12.58 0.63
N ASP A 312 2.18 -12.76 1.13
CA ASP A 312 1.27 -11.72 1.61
C ASP A 312 1.73 -10.96 2.86
N VAL A 313 2.83 -11.40 3.50
CA VAL A 313 3.49 -10.70 4.61
C VAL A 313 4.80 -10.02 4.20
N GLY A 314 5.12 -9.97 2.90
CA GLY A 314 6.27 -9.21 2.39
C GLY A 314 7.63 -9.87 2.56
N SER A 315 7.67 -11.21 2.55
CA SER A 315 8.87 -12.03 2.59
C SER A 315 9.06 -12.82 1.30
N LEU A 316 10.32 -13.15 0.99
CA LEU A 316 10.65 -14.06 -0.11
C LEU A 316 10.64 -15.50 0.43
N ASP A 317 9.66 -16.28 0.01
CA ASP A 317 9.47 -17.67 0.43
C ASP A 317 9.97 -18.66 -0.61
N VAL A 318 10.39 -19.83 -0.11
CA VAL A 318 10.87 -20.96 -0.91
C VAL A 318 9.79 -22.03 -0.88
N ASN A 319 9.18 -22.29 -2.04
CA ASN A 319 8.11 -23.29 -2.17
C ASN A 319 8.44 -24.25 -3.30
N SER A 320 7.87 -25.46 -3.24
CA SER A 320 8.00 -26.43 -4.34
C SER A 320 7.48 -25.83 -5.65
N PHE A 321 8.18 -26.03 -6.76
CA PHE A 321 7.80 -25.41 -8.04
C PHE A 321 6.40 -25.82 -8.53
N ASN A 322 5.91 -26.99 -8.11
CA ASN A 322 4.60 -27.53 -8.47
C ASN A 322 3.49 -27.14 -7.50
N ASP A 323 3.78 -26.33 -6.48
CA ASP A 323 2.79 -25.80 -5.55
C ASP A 323 1.78 -24.92 -6.31
N ASN A 324 0.52 -25.32 -6.28
CA ASN A 324 -0.59 -24.61 -6.92
C ASN A 324 -1.64 -24.14 -5.90
N ALA A 325 -1.28 -24.09 -4.61
CA ALA A 325 -2.18 -23.76 -3.52
C ALA A 325 -1.81 -22.44 -2.82
N THR A 326 -0.59 -21.95 -3.00
CA THR A 326 -0.09 -20.76 -2.29
C THR A 326 -0.06 -19.51 -3.17
N PHE A 327 0.53 -19.60 -4.35
CA PHE A 327 0.93 -18.41 -5.13
C PHE A 327 0.17 -18.25 -6.44
N GLY A 328 0.04 -16.99 -6.85
CA GLY A 328 -0.52 -16.58 -8.14
C GLY A 328 0.55 -15.94 -9.02
N VAL A 329 0.11 -15.13 -9.98
CA VAL A 329 1.00 -14.32 -10.81
C VAL A 329 0.66 -12.84 -10.72
N ARG A 330 1.70 -12.02 -10.63
CA ARG A 330 1.61 -10.56 -10.61
C ARG A 330 2.30 -9.99 -11.85
N PRO A 331 1.55 -9.40 -12.79
CA PRO A 331 2.12 -8.87 -14.02
C PRO A 331 3.16 -7.77 -13.77
N VAL A 332 4.30 -7.90 -14.43
CA VAL A 332 5.28 -6.82 -14.60
C VAL A 332 5.32 -6.43 -16.08
N ILE A 333 5.21 -5.14 -16.36
CA ILE A 333 5.22 -4.59 -17.72
C ILE A 333 6.30 -3.55 -17.89
N GLU A 334 6.67 -3.29 -19.14
CA GLU A 334 7.55 -2.20 -19.53
C GLU A 334 6.80 -1.22 -20.44
N ILE A 335 6.95 0.06 -20.17
CA ILE A 335 6.51 1.13 -21.06
C ILE A 335 7.70 1.96 -21.51
N SER A 336 7.65 2.46 -22.74
CA SER A 336 8.60 3.45 -23.23
C SER A 336 8.16 4.84 -22.83
N LYS A 337 9.14 5.71 -22.53
CA LYS A 337 8.96 7.15 -22.40
C LYS A 337 8.97 7.84 -23.76
#